data_AF-A0A8S9Z4J2-F1
#
_entry.id   AF-A0A8S9Z4J2-F1
#
_cell.length_a   1.000
_cell.length_b   1.000
_cell.length_c   1.000
_cell.angle_alpha   90.00
_cell.angle_beta   90.00
_cell.angle_gamma   90.00
#
_symmetry.space_group_name_H-M   'P 1'
#
loop_
_entity.id
_entity.type
_entity.pdbx_description
1 polymer ?
#
loop_
_entity_poly.entity_id
_entity_poly.type
_entity_poly.pdbx_seq_one_letter_code
_entity_poly.pdbx_strand_id
1 'polypeptide(L)'
;MLVRLQKYDFEIGYTPGKNTVLADTLSRASLATEEDNRTGYEQVHLTLAESHSWLPRIGLTFADDEEMKKFEEQIRNGWPDNARQVSELIRPYFKARHELTTDNGLVFRGERLVIPRAARIVTMQEIHRSHLGMRSCTRNAKDTVYWPGMTSHIKNFVSTCTVCMQYGT
;
A
#
# COMPACT_ATOMS: atom_id res chain seq x y z
N MET A 1 19.59 7.21 1.85
CA MET A 1 20.49 6.02 1.93
C MET A 1 21.88 6.33 2.52
N LEU A 2 22.25 7.59 2.77
CA LEU A 2 23.60 7.98 3.26
C LEU A 2 23.84 7.76 4.77
N VAL A 3 22.79 7.73 5.60
CA VAL A 3 22.93 7.69 7.08
C VAL A 3 23.43 6.33 7.60
N ARG A 4 23.18 5.22 6.89
CA ARG A 4 23.62 3.88 7.33
C ARG A 4 25.10 3.61 7.10
N LEU A 5 25.74 4.36 6.19
CA LEU A 5 27.14 4.16 5.83
C LEU A 5 28.11 4.95 6.73
N GLN A 6 27.61 5.87 7.57
CA GLN A 6 28.42 6.67 8.50
C GLN A 6 29.14 5.87 9.59
N LYS A 7 28.83 4.58 9.75
CA LYS A 7 29.46 3.70 10.75
C LYS A 7 30.70 2.97 10.22
N TYR A 8 31.00 3.11 8.93
CA TYR A 8 32.06 2.38 8.26
C TYR A 8 33.01 3.38 7.61
N ASP A 9 34.31 3.19 7.82
CA ASP A 9 35.32 3.81 6.98
C ASP A 9 35.47 2.95 5.72
N PHE A 10 35.18 3.54 4.56
CA PHE A 10 35.28 2.84 3.28
C PHE A 10 36.03 3.69 2.27
N GLU A 11 36.83 3.01 1.45
CA GLU A 11 37.48 3.60 0.29
C GLU A 11 36.65 3.28 -0.95
N ILE A 12 36.23 4.31 -1.68
CA ILE A 12 35.51 4.14 -2.94
C ILE A 12 36.55 4.04 -4.07
N GLY A 13 36.65 2.85 -4.67
CA GLY A 13 37.42 2.62 -5.90
C GLY A 13 36.51 2.50 -7.12
N TYR A 14 36.80 3.23 -8.19
CA TYR A 14 36.16 3.01 -9.50
C TYR A 14 36.81 1.84 -10.22
N THR A 15 36.01 0.87 -10.65
CA THR A 15 36.47 -0.21 -11.55
C THR A 15 35.73 -0.07 -12.88
N PRO A 16 36.45 0.05 -14.02
CA PRO A 16 35.84 0.07 -15.34
C PRO A 16 35.00 -1.19 -15.60
N GLY A 17 33.82 -1.02 -16.21
CA GLY A 17 32.84 -2.11 -16.40
C GLY A 17 33.37 -3.35 -17.13
N LYS A 18 34.42 -3.21 -17.94
CA LYS A 18 35.10 -4.33 -18.63
C LYS A 18 35.79 -5.30 -17.67
N ASN A 19 36.16 -4.83 -16.48
CA ASN A 19 36.89 -5.61 -15.47
C ASN A 19 35.96 -6.17 -14.37
N THR A 20 34.69 -5.77 -14.34
CA THR A 20 33.67 -6.29 -13.43
C THR A 20 32.97 -7.51 -14.03
N VAL A 21 33.70 -8.63 -14.15
CA VAL A 21 33.19 -9.87 -14.75
C VAL A 21 32.12 -10.55 -13.86
N LEU A 22 32.27 -10.46 -12.53
CA LEU A 22 31.43 -11.21 -11.58
C LEU A 22 30.09 -10.53 -11.24
N ALA A 23 30.05 -9.20 -11.20
CA ALA A 23 28.86 -8.45 -10.78
C ALA A 23 27.71 -8.59 -11.79
N ASP A 24 28.03 -8.60 -13.08
CA ASP A 24 27.03 -8.74 -14.13
C ASP A 24 26.48 -10.18 -14.20
N THR A 25 27.34 -11.18 -13.96
CA THR A 25 26.95 -12.60 -13.99
C THR A 25 25.97 -13.00 -12.88
N LEU A 26 26.11 -12.49 -11.66
CA LEU A 26 25.19 -12.85 -10.56
C LEU A 26 23.82 -12.17 -10.68
N SER A 27 23.72 -11.03 -11.37
CA SER A 27 22.43 -10.40 -11.65
C SER A 27 21.63 -11.10 -12.75
N ARG A 28 22.29 -11.97 -13.53
CA ARG A 28 21.75 -12.58 -14.76
C ARG A 28 21.90 -14.11 -14.83
N ALA A 29 22.43 -14.75 -13.79
CA ALA A 29 22.55 -16.20 -13.73
C ALA A 29 21.18 -16.85 -13.50
N SER A 30 20.53 -17.27 -14.59
CA SER A 30 19.40 -18.20 -14.53
C SER A 30 19.90 -19.55 -14.06
N LEU A 31 19.41 -20.04 -12.92
CA LEU A 31 19.69 -21.41 -12.47
C LEU A 31 19.05 -22.40 -13.44
N ALA A 32 19.80 -23.43 -13.83
CA ALA A 32 19.27 -24.55 -14.60
C ALA A 32 18.21 -25.27 -13.74
N THR A 33 16.97 -25.27 -14.25
CA THR A 33 15.82 -25.87 -13.59
C THR A 33 15.93 -27.39 -13.72
N GLU A 34 16.20 -28.10 -12.63
CA GLU A 34 15.72 -29.48 -12.53
C GLU A 34 14.23 -29.41 -12.20
N GLU A 35 13.44 -30.26 -12.85
CA GLU A 35 11.98 -30.37 -12.67
C GLU A 35 11.64 -30.80 -11.24
N ASP A 36 11.69 -29.89 -10.26
CA ASP A 36 11.05 -30.10 -8.96
C ASP A 36 9.58 -29.72 -9.11
N ASN A 37 8.74 -30.76 -9.19
CA ASN A 37 7.29 -30.71 -9.32
C ASN A 37 6.61 -30.27 -8.00
N ARG A 38 7.17 -29.25 -7.35
CA ARG A 38 6.49 -28.50 -6.31
C ARG A 38 5.72 -27.39 -7.02
N THR A 39 4.40 -27.45 -6.95
CA THR A 39 3.53 -26.27 -7.06
C THR A 39 3.81 -25.33 -5.88
N GLY A 40 5.06 -24.87 -5.77
CA GLY A 40 5.44 -23.70 -5.04
C GLY A 40 5.16 -22.56 -5.99
N TYR A 41 4.03 -21.91 -5.79
CA TYR A 41 3.98 -20.47 -5.97
C TYR A 41 5.18 -19.94 -5.19
N GLU A 42 6.32 -19.76 -5.86
CA GLU A 42 7.36 -18.88 -5.37
C GLU A 42 6.79 -17.48 -5.58
N GLN A 43 5.78 -17.19 -4.73
CA GLN A 43 5.30 -15.87 -4.49
C GLN A 43 6.57 -15.18 -4.04
N VAL A 44 7.11 -14.36 -4.92
CA VAL A 44 8.07 -13.33 -4.56
C VAL A 44 7.35 -12.49 -3.52
N HIS A 45 7.43 -12.93 -2.26
CA HIS A 45 7.05 -12.19 -1.08
C HIS A 45 8.19 -11.21 -0.79
N LEU A 46 8.59 -10.45 -1.81
CA LEU A 46 9.44 -9.29 -1.65
C LEU A 46 8.58 -8.07 -1.94
N THR A 47 8.53 -7.19 -0.94
CA THR A 47 8.02 -5.81 -0.95
C THR A 47 6.55 -5.54 -0.58
N LEU A 48 5.91 -6.37 0.25
CA LEU A 48 4.77 -5.90 1.05
C LEU A 48 5.19 -5.44 2.47
N ALA A 49 6.23 -6.04 3.03
CA ALA A 49 6.62 -5.81 4.43
C ALA A 49 7.41 -4.51 4.69
N GLU A 50 8.15 -3.97 3.72
CA GLU A 50 9.02 -2.80 3.97
C GLU A 50 8.42 -1.45 3.60
N SER A 51 7.42 -1.39 2.71
CA SER A 51 6.84 -0.12 2.22
C SER A 51 5.70 0.43 3.07
N HIS A 52 5.11 -0.38 3.96
CA HIS A 52 3.88 -0.01 4.67
C HIS A 52 3.91 -0.29 6.18
N SER A 53 5.03 0.04 6.84
CA SER A 53 5.17 0.00 8.31
C SER A 53 4.15 0.85 9.07
N TRP A 54 3.36 1.67 8.38
CA TRP A 54 2.25 2.45 8.92
C TRP A 54 0.90 1.72 8.94
N LEU A 55 0.70 0.64 8.17
CA LEU A 55 -0.56 -0.13 8.19
C LEU A 55 -0.90 -0.68 9.59
N PRO A 56 0.06 -1.20 10.39
CA PRO A 56 -0.22 -1.59 11.77
C PRO A 56 -0.69 -0.43 12.65
N ARG A 57 -0.18 0.80 12.42
CA ARG A 57 -0.61 2.00 13.15
C ARG A 57 -2.05 2.40 12.83
N ILE A 58 -2.51 2.05 11.63
CA ILE A 58 -3.89 2.24 11.21
C ILE A 58 -4.79 1.15 11.78
N GLY A 59 -4.33 -0.10 11.94
CA GLY A 59 -5.13 -1.14 12.57
C GLY A 59 -5.64 -0.76 13.97
N LEU A 60 -4.87 0.03 14.72
CA LEU A 60 -5.28 0.56 16.03
C LEU A 60 -6.46 1.54 15.95
N THR A 61 -6.57 2.33 14.88
CA THR A 61 -7.72 3.24 14.72
C THR A 61 -8.99 2.50 14.31
N PHE A 62 -8.89 1.30 13.76
CA PHE A 62 -10.07 0.47 13.46
C PHE A 62 -10.70 -0.12 14.71
N ALA A 63 -9.88 -0.56 15.68
CA ALA A 63 -10.38 -1.22 16.88
C ALA A 63 -11.24 -0.30 17.78
N ASP A 64 -10.97 1.01 17.74
CA ASP A 64 -11.66 2.01 18.55
C ASP A 64 -12.83 2.68 17.80
N ASP A 65 -12.91 2.52 16.47
CA ASP A 65 -13.92 3.15 15.64
C ASP A 65 -15.23 2.34 15.62
N GLU A 66 -16.26 2.86 16.29
CA GLU A 66 -17.59 2.25 16.34
C GLU A 66 -18.24 2.14 14.94
N GLU A 67 -17.90 3.04 14.00
CA GLU A 67 -18.40 2.96 12.62
C GLU A 67 -17.81 1.76 11.89
N MET A 68 -16.52 1.45 12.13
CA MET A 68 -15.86 0.30 11.52
C MET A 68 -16.39 -1.02 12.06
N LYS A 69 -16.72 -1.10 13.36
CA LYS A 69 -17.39 -2.28 13.94
C LYS A 69 -18.74 -2.54 13.30
N LYS A 70 -19.57 -1.49 13.16
CA LYS A 70 -20.87 -1.59 12.46
C LYS A 70 -20.69 -1.99 10.99
N PHE A 71 -19.63 -1.52 10.35
CA PHE A 71 -19.33 -1.88 8.98
C PHE A 71 -18.91 -3.35 8.84
N GLU A 72 -18.08 -3.85 9.76
CA GLU A 72 -17.70 -5.26 9.82
C GLU A 72 -18.93 -6.16 10.05
N GLU A 73 -19.78 -5.80 11.03
CA GLU A 73 -21.03 -6.51 11.31
C GLU A 73 -21.97 -6.51 10.10
N GLN A 74 -22.07 -5.38 9.39
CA GLN A 74 -22.86 -5.29 8.16
C GLN A 74 -22.34 -6.23 7.07
N ILE A 75 -21.02 -6.39 6.93
CA ILE A 75 -20.46 -7.32 5.94
C ILE A 75 -20.74 -8.77 6.36
N ARG A 76 -20.58 -9.08 7.66
CA ARG A 76 -20.78 -10.43 8.19
C ARG A 76 -22.25 -10.88 8.14
N ASN A 77 -23.18 -9.97 8.42
CA ASN A 77 -24.62 -10.23 8.38
C ASN A 77 -25.21 -10.17 6.96
N GLY A 78 -24.38 -9.80 5.97
CA GLY A 78 -24.82 -9.62 4.59
C GLY A 78 -25.45 -8.26 4.32
N TRP A 79 -25.69 -7.99 3.04
CA TRP A 79 -26.14 -6.69 2.57
C TRP A 79 -27.64 -6.68 2.27
N PRO A 80 -28.37 -5.60 2.60
CA PRO A 80 -29.76 -5.46 2.18
C PRO A 80 -29.88 -5.26 0.66
N ASP A 81 -31.05 -5.55 0.10
CA ASP A 81 -31.31 -5.35 -1.34
C ASP A 81 -31.20 -3.88 -1.76
N ASN A 82 -31.57 -2.98 -0.84
CA ASN A 82 -31.61 -1.55 -1.10
C ASN A 82 -30.49 -0.80 -0.38
N ALA A 83 -29.66 -0.10 -1.15
CA ALA A 83 -28.61 0.78 -0.62
C ALA A 83 -29.13 1.92 0.29
N ARG A 84 -30.44 2.20 0.29
CA ARG A 84 -31.05 3.20 1.19
C ARG A 84 -31.20 2.71 2.63
N GLN A 85 -31.20 1.40 2.85
CA GLN A 85 -31.33 0.78 4.17
C GLN A 85 -29.99 0.71 4.90
N VAL A 86 -28.89 1.00 4.20
CA VAL A 86 -27.54 1.02 4.74
C VAL A 86 -27.21 2.41 5.27
N SER A 87 -26.51 2.48 6.39
CA SER A 87 -25.97 3.74 6.96
C SER A 87 -25.24 4.57 5.90
N GLU A 88 -25.37 5.90 5.96
CA GLU A 88 -24.76 6.83 5.01
C GLU A 88 -23.24 6.68 4.89
N LEU A 89 -22.60 6.19 5.94
CA LEU A 89 -21.15 5.95 5.99
C LEU A 89 -20.72 4.75 5.16
N ILE A 90 -21.55 3.69 5.17
CA ILE A 90 -21.29 2.41 4.51
C ILE A 90 -21.85 2.41 3.08
N ARG A 91 -22.89 3.20 2.82
CA ARG A 91 -23.57 3.31 1.53
C ARG A 91 -22.64 3.53 0.32
N PRO A 92 -21.55 4.33 0.38
CA PRO A 92 -20.60 4.47 -0.72
C PRO A 92 -19.89 3.16 -1.10
N TYR A 93 -19.81 2.21 -0.17
CA TYR A 93 -19.21 0.89 -0.36
C TYR A 93 -20.17 -0.14 -0.97
N PHE A 94 -21.48 0.15 -1.01
CA PHE A 94 -22.52 -0.78 -1.49
C PHE A 94 -22.27 -1.29 -2.93
N LYS A 95 -21.68 -0.46 -3.78
CA LYS A 95 -21.32 -0.85 -5.16
C LYS A 95 -20.25 -1.94 -5.20
N ALA A 96 -19.33 -1.93 -4.23
CA ALA A 96 -18.23 -2.88 -4.11
C ALA A 96 -18.54 -4.00 -3.09
N ARG A 97 -19.79 -4.13 -2.63
CA ARG A 97 -20.17 -5.03 -1.53
C ARG A 97 -19.72 -6.48 -1.67
N HIS A 98 -19.72 -6.99 -2.90
CA HIS A 98 -19.35 -8.37 -3.22
C HIS A 98 -17.84 -8.62 -3.22
N GLU A 99 -17.05 -7.55 -3.23
CA GLU A 99 -15.59 -7.61 -3.16
C GLU A 99 -15.07 -7.36 -1.73
N LEU A 100 -15.97 -7.09 -0.78
CA LEU A 100 -15.62 -6.75 0.59
C LEU A 100 -15.56 -7.98 1.47
N THR A 101 -14.46 -8.12 2.19
CA THR A 101 -14.19 -9.20 3.14
C THR A 101 -13.74 -8.62 4.47
N THR A 102 -13.85 -9.42 5.53
CA THR A 102 -13.44 -9.04 6.88
C THR A 102 -12.43 -10.05 7.40
N ASP A 103 -11.34 -9.59 7.99
CA ASP A 103 -10.35 -10.42 8.68
C ASP A 103 -9.84 -9.69 9.93
N ASN A 104 -9.86 -10.36 11.08
CA ASN A 104 -9.35 -9.84 12.37
C ASN A 104 -9.82 -8.41 12.73
N GLY A 105 -11.09 -8.07 12.49
CA GLY A 105 -11.64 -6.73 12.77
C GLY A 105 -11.29 -5.67 11.71
N LEU A 106 -10.64 -6.05 10.62
CA LEU A 106 -10.30 -5.19 9.50
C LEU A 106 -11.18 -5.52 8.30
N VAL A 107 -11.48 -4.49 7.50
CA VAL A 107 -12.26 -4.62 6.27
C VAL A 107 -11.33 -4.49 5.07
N PHE A 108 -11.46 -5.41 4.12
CA PHE A 108 -10.67 -5.44 2.90
C PHE A 108 -11.55 -5.40 1.65
N ARG A 109 -11.00 -4.88 0.56
CA ARG A 109 -11.54 -5.02 -0.80
C ARG A 109 -10.54 -5.80 -1.63
N GLY A 110 -10.78 -7.09 -1.85
CA GLY A 110 -9.71 -7.99 -2.31
C GLY A 110 -8.54 -7.97 -1.33
N GLU A 111 -7.34 -7.59 -1.78
CA GLU A 111 -6.14 -7.52 -0.95
C GLU A 111 -5.91 -6.13 -0.30
N ARG A 112 -6.80 -5.16 -0.53
CA ARG A 112 -6.60 -3.76 -0.14
C ARG A 112 -7.33 -3.43 1.15
N LEU A 113 -6.65 -2.81 2.11
CA LEU A 113 -7.26 -2.39 3.37
C LEU A 113 -8.21 -1.20 3.18
N VAL A 114 -9.41 -1.28 3.73
CA VAL A 114 -10.42 -0.22 3.62
C VAL A 114 -10.24 0.83 4.70
N ILE A 115 -9.82 2.05 4.34
CA ILE A 115 -9.41 3.06 5.32
C ILE A 115 -10.62 3.88 5.86
N PRO A 116 -10.83 3.92 7.20
CA PRO A 116 -11.87 4.72 7.84
C PRO A 116 -11.60 6.21 7.66
N ARG A 117 -12.66 7.02 7.73
CA ARG A 117 -12.59 8.46 7.48
C ARG A 117 -11.52 9.15 8.33
N ALA A 118 -11.45 8.80 9.61
CA ALA A 118 -10.49 9.36 10.57
C ALA A 118 -9.02 9.10 10.16
N ALA A 119 -8.72 7.94 9.59
CA ALA A 119 -7.35 7.56 9.22
C ALA A 119 -6.92 8.02 7.82
N ARG A 120 -7.83 8.55 6.99
CA ARG A 120 -7.52 8.95 5.60
C ARG A 120 -6.45 10.03 5.52
N ILE A 121 -6.48 11.03 6.40
CA ILE A 121 -5.50 12.13 6.38
C ILE A 121 -4.10 11.59 6.65
N VAL A 122 -3.94 10.81 7.73
CA VAL A 122 -2.66 10.18 8.10
C VAL A 122 -2.17 9.24 6.98
N THR A 123 -3.08 8.48 6.38
CA THR A 123 -2.76 7.60 5.25
C THR A 123 -2.22 8.37 4.04
N MET A 124 -2.88 9.48 3.67
CA MET A 124 -2.44 10.32 2.55
C MET A 124 -1.08 10.97 2.84
N GLN A 125 -0.82 11.38 4.09
CA GLN A 125 0.48 11.90 4.51
C GLN A 125 1.59 10.85 4.33
N GLU A 126 1.37 9.60 4.75
CA GLU A 126 2.35 8.53 4.58
C GLU A 126 2.59 8.18 3.10
N ILE A 127 1.52 8.09 2.30
CA ILE A 127 1.63 7.86 0.84
C ILE A 127 2.43 8.97 0.15
N HIS A 128 2.29 10.21 0.62
CA HIS A 128 2.96 11.38 0.05
C HIS A 128 4.33 11.70 0.67
N ARG A 129 4.76 10.97 1.71
CA ARG A 129 5.94 11.30 2.52
C ARG A 129 7.24 11.55 1.73
N SER A 130 7.39 10.88 0.59
CA SER A 130 8.57 11.02 -0.29
C SER A 130 8.42 12.08 -1.39
N HIS A 131 7.37 12.91 -1.34
CA HIS A 131 7.03 13.93 -2.35
C HIS A 131 7.04 13.40 -3.79
N LEU A 132 6.66 12.13 -3.94
CA LEU A 132 6.48 11.52 -5.24
C LEU A 132 5.33 12.20 -5.98
N GLY A 133 5.46 12.29 -7.30
CA GLY A 133 4.42 12.86 -8.16
C GLY A 133 3.08 12.13 -8.01
N MET A 134 2.00 12.83 -8.37
CA MET A 134 0.61 12.40 -8.21
C MET A 134 0.34 10.97 -8.71
N ARG A 135 0.91 10.60 -9.87
CA ARG A 135 0.73 9.27 -10.47
C ARG A 135 1.31 8.16 -9.60
N SER A 136 2.50 8.38 -9.06
CA SER A 136 3.19 7.42 -8.19
C SER A 136 2.45 7.25 -6.85
N CYS A 137 2.05 8.36 -6.21
CA CYS A 137 1.23 8.29 -4.99
C CYS A 137 -0.09 7.54 -5.22
N THR A 138 -0.77 7.82 -6.34
CA THR A 138 -2.03 7.15 -6.67
C THR A 138 -1.85 5.66 -6.94
N ARG A 139 -0.77 5.28 -7.65
CA ARG A 139 -0.46 3.87 -7.92
C ARG A 139 -0.19 3.12 -6.61
N ASN A 140 0.72 3.62 -5.78
CA ASN A 140 1.07 3.00 -4.51
C ASN A 140 -0.14 2.84 -3.57
N ALA A 141 -1.04 3.84 -3.56
CA ALA A 141 -2.26 3.75 -2.78
C ALA A 141 -3.20 2.66 -3.30
N LYS A 142 -3.37 2.54 -4.62
CA LYS A 142 -4.25 1.55 -5.25
C LYS A 142 -3.82 0.10 -4.99
N ASP A 143 -2.54 -0.13 -4.72
CA ASP A 143 -2.02 -1.47 -4.47
C ASP A 143 -2.26 -1.92 -3.03
N THR A 144 -2.45 -0.99 -2.08
CA THR A 144 -2.45 -1.32 -0.64
C THR A 144 -3.72 -0.93 0.11
N VAL A 145 -4.37 0.16 -0.30
CA VAL A 145 -5.50 0.74 0.44
C VAL A 145 -6.65 1.11 -0.47
N TYR A 146 -7.82 1.26 0.15
CA TYR A 146 -9.04 1.60 -0.56
C TYR A 146 -9.97 2.49 0.26
N TRP A 147 -10.53 3.52 -0.38
CA TRP A 147 -11.77 4.15 0.05
C TRP A 147 -12.48 4.81 -1.14
N PRO A 148 -13.80 5.02 -1.08
CA PRO A 148 -14.56 5.74 -2.09
C PRO A 148 -14.02 7.15 -2.29
N GLY A 149 -13.72 7.53 -3.54
CA GLY A 149 -13.15 8.83 -3.88
C GLY A 149 -11.64 8.97 -3.62
N MET A 150 -10.94 7.88 -3.26
CA MET A 150 -9.51 7.89 -2.91
C MET A 150 -8.63 8.64 -3.89
N THR A 151 -8.76 8.36 -5.19
CA THR A 151 -7.94 9.03 -6.21
C THR A 151 -8.13 10.54 -6.18
N SER A 152 -9.36 11.04 -6.10
CA SER A 152 -9.63 12.48 -6.05
C SER A 152 -9.08 13.12 -4.77
N HIS A 153 -9.21 12.45 -3.63
CA HIS A 153 -8.68 12.96 -2.36
C HIS A 153 -7.15 13.05 -2.38
N ILE A 154 -6.47 12.02 -2.88
CA ILE A 154 -5.01 12.03 -3.03
C ILE A 154 -4.56 13.15 -3.96
N LYS A 155 -5.24 13.34 -5.10
CA LYS A 155 -4.92 14.44 -6.03
C LYS A 155 -5.00 15.80 -5.37
N ASN A 156 -6.09 16.07 -4.65
CA ASN A 156 -6.28 17.32 -3.94
C ASN A 156 -5.20 17.51 -2.88
N PHE A 157 -4.89 16.46 -2.10
CA PHE A 157 -3.84 16.49 -1.09
C PHE A 157 -2.47 16.84 -1.68
N VAL A 158 -2.05 16.16 -2.75
CA VAL A 158 -0.76 16.41 -3.42
C VAL A 158 -0.72 17.82 -4.04
N SER A 159 -1.84 18.31 -4.59
CA SER A 159 -1.90 19.65 -5.17
C SER A 159 -1.71 20.78 -4.15
N THR A 160 -1.97 20.52 -2.87
CA THR A 160 -1.73 21.47 -1.78
C THR A 160 -0.30 21.43 -1.21
N CYS A 161 0.56 20.53 -1.71
CA CYS A 161 1.92 20.40 -1.22
C CYS A 161 2.84 21.47 -1.82
N THR A 162 3.34 22.37 -0.96
CA THR A 162 4.26 23.44 -1.36
C THR A 162 5.55 22.94 -1.99
N VAL A 163 6.12 21.84 -1.48
CA VAL A 163 7.35 21.22 -2.02
C VAL A 163 7.11 20.71 -3.44
N CYS A 164 6.01 20.00 -3.68
CA CYS A 164 5.69 19.51 -5.02
C CYS A 164 5.33 20.63 -6.00
N MET A 165 4.70 21.71 -5.52
CA MET A 165 4.45 22.90 -6.33
C MET A 165 5.74 23.61 -6.74
N GLN A 166 6.75 23.65 -5.85
CA GLN A 166 8.02 24.32 -6.10
C GLN A 166 8.93 23.53 -7.05
N TYR A 167 8.96 22.19 -6.92
CA TYR A 167 9.93 21.34 -7.61
C TYR A 167 9.36 20.45 -8.71
N GLY A 168 8.04 20.46 -8.94
CA GLY A 168 7.35 19.83 -10.08
C GLY A 168 7.88 18.45 -10.49
N THR A 169 7.48 17.39 -9.77
CA THR A 169 7.82 15.99 -10.10
C THR A 169 6.76 15.28 -10.94
#